data_AF-A0A268TEV5-F1
#
_entry.id   AF-A0A268TEV5-F1
#
_cell.length_a   1.000
_cell.length_b   1.000
_cell.length_c   1.000
_cell.angle_alpha   90.00
_cell.angle_beta   90.00
_cell.angle_gamma   90.00
#
_symmetry.space_group_name_H-M   'P 1'
#
loop_
_entity.id
_entity.type
_entity.pdbx_description
1 polymer ?
#
loop_
_entity_poly.entity_id
_entity_poly.type
_entity_poly.pdbx_seq_one_letter_code
_entity_poly.pdbx_strand_id
1 'polypeptide(L)'
;MKLSIGSMGGTISMTPIDSGNGVVPKLGAKDFIASLPDVGIELHAESLFALPSGHLRFEMLLKALAWAKKQVKDGACGVILTQGTDTLEESAFLLDLFWDREEPLILMGAMRDAQAIGADGIRNLYASIVCAKSPNSRSRGVMVVMNDTIHSPRWVRKSHSLAVDTFCSDGKTYGFIAEGKVEYFCPPLRRMVLETPPAMKKVFLWEQTLDGDVSVLEWVKQTQDGLVIKGFGAGHISLEACKLIDSVIEKIPVIICTRTTDGPTAYETYGYEGAEIDLIKRGALMGGHLSGRKARLLLSAVLGAGGDMRIVQDYLDILVY
;
A
#
# COMPACT_ATOMS: atom_id res chain seq x y z
N MET A 1 -24.20 -4.18 -16.06
CA MET A 1 -22.87 -4.17 -15.41
C MET A 1 -23.09 -3.96 -13.93
N LYS A 2 -22.23 -4.54 -13.09
CA LYS A 2 -22.34 -4.49 -11.64
C LYS A 2 -21.00 -4.04 -11.06
N LEU A 3 -21.03 -3.20 -10.03
CA LEU A 3 -19.87 -2.93 -9.18
C LEU A 3 -20.12 -3.51 -7.79
N SER A 4 -19.06 -4.01 -7.17
CA SER A 4 -19.11 -4.46 -5.78
C SER A 4 -18.31 -3.53 -4.88
N ILE A 5 -18.90 -3.14 -3.75
CA ILE A 5 -18.32 -2.25 -2.75
C ILE A 5 -18.20 -3.03 -1.43
N GLY A 6 -16.98 -3.26 -0.98
CA GLY A 6 -16.67 -3.94 0.29
C GLY A 6 -16.18 -2.94 1.33
N SER A 7 -16.88 -2.78 2.44
CA SER A 7 -16.42 -1.94 3.55
C SER A 7 -15.55 -2.74 4.51
N MET A 8 -14.34 -2.25 4.78
CA MET A 8 -13.44 -2.78 5.81
C MET A 8 -13.44 -1.93 7.10
N GLY A 9 -14.27 -0.86 7.13
CA GLY A 9 -14.33 0.13 8.20
C GLY A 9 -13.69 1.47 7.80
N GLY A 10 -13.17 2.20 8.78
CA GLY A 10 -12.54 3.52 8.57
C GLY A 10 -13.49 4.70 8.68
N THR A 11 -12.92 5.91 8.60
CA THR A 11 -13.58 7.20 8.88
C THR A 11 -14.89 7.42 8.12
N ILE A 12 -14.98 6.91 6.88
CA ILE A 12 -16.22 6.98 6.09
C ILE A 12 -17.39 6.31 6.83
N SER A 13 -17.14 5.19 7.52
CA SER A 13 -18.10 4.41 8.32
C SER A 13 -18.31 4.93 9.75
N MET A 14 -17.60 5.98 10.17
CA MET A 14 -17.65 6.50 11.53
C MET A 14 -18.64 7.66 11.68
N THR A 15 -19.48 7.63 12.72
CA THR A 15 -20.33 8.76 13.13
C THR A 15 -20.04 9.16 14.59
N PRO A 16 -20.11 10.45 14.94
CA PRO A 16 -19.91 10.89 16.32
C PRO A 16 -20.87 10.20 17.30
N ILE A 17 -20.41 9.96 18.52
CA ILE A 17 -21.30 9.76 19.69
C ILE A 17 -21.43 11.13 20.38
N ASP A 18 -22.62 11.41 20.94
CA ASP A 18 -22.88 12.59 21.77
C ASP A 18 -21.72 12.89 22.73
N SER A 19 -21.23 14.14 22.63
CA SER A 19 -20.32 14.84 23.55
C SER A 19 -19.18 14.02 24.20
N GLY A 20 -18.00 14.03 23.54
CA GLY A 20 -16.70 13.91 24.23
C GLY A 20 -15.89 12.63 24.00
N ASN A 21 -16.45 11.57 23.39
CA ASN A 21 -15.80 10.25 23.32
C ASN A 21 -15.29 9.82 21.92
N GLY A 22 -15.17 10.75 20.97
CA GLY A 22 -14.70 10.45 19.62
C GLY A 22 -15.73 9.73 18.74
N VAL A 23 -15.27 9.13 17.64
CA VAL A 23 -16.11 8.61 16.54
C VAL A 23 -16.04 7.08 16.51
N VAL A 24 -17.18 6.38 16.41
CA VAL A 24 -17.24 4.89 16.32
C VAL A 24 -17.89 4.43 15.01
N PRO A 25 -17.57 3.23 14.49
CA PRO A 25 -18.19 2.71 13.26
C PRO A 25 -19.70 2.48 13.46
N LYS A 26 -20.55 3.11 12.65
CA LYS A 26 -22.02 2.88 12.64
C LYS A 26 -22.62 2.77 11.23
N LEU A 27 -22.01 3.36 10.21
CA LEU A 27 -22.57 3.37 8.85
C LEU A 27 -22.07 2.18 8.03
N GLY A 28 -23.00 1.45 7.42
CA GLY A 28 -22.73 0.30 6.55
C GLY A 28 -22.58 0.70 5.08
N ALA A 29 -22.10 -0.24 4.25
CA ALA A 29 -21.89 0.00 2.82
C ALA A 29 -23.18 0.43 2.06
N LYS A 30 -24.36 0.04 2.54
CA LYS A 30 -25.67 0.41 1.96
C LYS A 30 -26.05 1.87 2.22
N ASP A 31 -25.63 2.45 3.35
CA ASP A 31 -25.98 3.83 3.72
C ASP A 31 -25.25 4.83 2.80
N PHE A 32 -24.01 4.51 2.39
CA PHE A 32 -23.28 5.32 1.42
C PHE A 32 -23.92 5.30 0.04
N ILE A 33 -24.43 4.13 -0.39
CA ILE A 33 -25.11 4.01 -1.68
C ILE A 33 -26.35 4.91 -1.73
N ALA A 34 -27.13 4.99 -0.64
CA ALA A 34 -28.31 5.84 -0.58
C ALA A 34 -27.99 7.34 -0.71
N SER A 35 -26.76 7.75 -0.40
CA SER A 35 -26.31 9.15 -0.49
C SER A 35 -25.69 9.51 -1.85
N LEU A 36 -25.51 8.53 -2.74
CA LEU A 36 -24.96 8.75 -4.07
C LEU A 36 -26.06 9.21 -5.05
N PRO A 37 -25.73 10.06 -6.04
CA PRO A 37 -26.59 10.25 -7.20
C PRO A 37 -26.74 8.92 -7.97
N ASP A 38 -27.68 8.87 -8.92
CA ASP A 38 -27.76 7.73 -9.83
C ASP A 38 -26.44 7.62 -10.63
N VAL A 39 -25.74 6.52 -10.42
CA VAL A 39 -24.46 6.22 -11.08
C VAL A 39 -24.64 5.35 -12.32
N GLY A 40 -25.87 5.01 -12.72
CA GLY A 40 -26.17 4.28 -13.95
C GLY A 40 -25.55 2.87 -13.99
N ILE A 41 -25.34 2.25 -12.83
CA ILE A 41 -24.80 0.90 -12.69
C ILE A 41 -25.33 0.24 -11.42
N GLU A 42 -25.54 -1.07 -11.45
CA GLU A 42 -25.95 -1.82 -10.26
C GLU A 42 -24.81 -1.83 -9.22
N LEU A 43 -25.13 -1.45 -7.99
CA LEU A 43 -24.17 -1.46 -6.87
C LEU A 43 -24.52 -2.57 -5.89
N HIS A 44 -23.54 -3.43 -5.61
CA HIS A 44 -23.61 -4.44 -4.56
C HIS A 44 -22.70 -4.07 -3.40
N ALA A 45 -23.29 -3.74 -2.26
CA ALA A 45 -22.58 -3.36 -1.04
C ALA A 45 -22.53 -4.50 -0.02
N GLU A 46 -21.36 -4.75 0.54
CA GLU A 46 -21.15 -5.70 1.64
C GLU A 46 -20.20 -5.10 2.70
N SER A 47 -20.51 -5.31 3.98
CA SER A 47 -19.60 -4.97 5.08
C SER A 47 -18.76 -6.20 5.42
N LEU A 48 -17.46 -6.15 5.10
CA LEU A 48 -16.52 -7.25 5.35
C LEU A 48 -16.01 -7.20 6.79
N PHE A 49 -15.61 -6.01 7.23
CA PHE A 49 -15.10 -5.73 8.57
C PHE A 49 -15.57 -4.35 9.04
N ALA A 50 -15.45 -4.09 10.35
CA ALA A 50 -15.73 -2.79 10.95
C ALA A 50 -14.58 -2.37 11.88
N LEU A 51 -13.38 -2.18 11.30
CA LEU A 51 -12.16 -1.95 12.07
C LEU A 51 -11.46 -0.63 11.69
N PRO A 52 -10.81 0.06 12.64
CA PRO A 52 -9.79 1.07 12.34
C PRO A 52 -8.65 0.47 11.50
N SER A 53 -8.09 1.24 10.57
CA SER A 53 -7.06 0.77 9.65
C SER A 53 -5.78 0.25 10.35
N GLY A 54 -5.42 0.81 11.51
CA GLY A 54 -4.31 0.31 12.33
C GLY A 54 -4.55 -1.07 12.98
N HIS A 55 -5.80 -1.53 13.02
CA HIS A 55 -6.15 -2.87 13.54
C HIS A 55 -6.23 -3.93 12.44
N LEU A 56 -6.10 -3.56 11.17
CA LEU A 56 -6.07 -4.52 10.09
C LEU A 56 -4.85 -5.44 10.20
N ARG A 57 -5.03 -6.67 9.76
CA ARG A 57 -4.01 -7.73 9.74
C ARG A 57 -3.96 -8.35 8.36
N PHE A 58 -2.84 -9.00 8.02
CA PHE A 58 -2.66 -9.62 6.71
C PHE A 58 -3.77 -10.62 6.36
N GLU A 59 -4.20 -11.45 7.31
CA GLU A 59 -5.30 -12.40 7.10
C GLU A 59 -6.62 -11.72 6.70
N MET A 60 -6.90 -10.50 7.20
CA MET A 60 -8.11 -9.75 6.90
C MET A 60 -8.02 -9.18 5.47
N LEU A 61 -6.85 -8.66 5.10
CA LEU A 61 -6.61 -8.17 3.74
C LEU A 61 -6.67 -9.31 2.71
N LEU A 62 -6.13 -10.50 3.03
CA LEU A 62 -6.25 -11.67 2.16
C LEU A 62 -7.69 -12.19 2.04
N LYS A 63 -8.49 -12.08 3.12
CA LYS A 63 -9.94 -12.35 3.05
C LYS A 63 -10.67 -11.33 2.16
N ALA A 64 -10.34 -10.04 2.27
CA ALA A 64 -10.90 -9.01 1.39
C ALA A 64 -10.50 -9.21 -0.07
N LEU A 65 -9.25 -9.62 -0.33
CA LEU A 65 -8.78 -10.00 -1.66
C LEU A 65 -9.60 -11.16 -2.24
N ALA A 66 -9.77 -12.23 -1.46
CA ALA A 66 -10.53 -13.41 -1.88
C ALA A 66 -11.99 -13.04 -2.19
N TRP A 67 -12.60 -12.19 -1.34
CA TRP A 67 -13.92 -11.62 -1.59
C TRP A 67 -13.95 -10.82 -2.90
N ALA A 68 -13.01 -9.90 -3.12
CA ALA A 68 -12.94 -9.09 -4.33
C ALA A 68 -12.80 -9.95 -5.61
N LYS A 69 -11.93 -10.97 -5.57
CA LYS A 69 -11.77 -11.92 -6.68
C LYS A 69 -13.06 -12.70 -6.96
N LYS A 70 -13.80 -13.07 -5.91
CA LYS A 70 -15.11 -13.72 -6.04
C LYS A 70 -16.13 -12.77 -6.68
N GLN A 71 -16.19 -11.50 -6.27
CA GLN A 71 -17.10 -10.52 -6.87
C GLN A 71 -16.87 -10.36 -8.37
N VAL A 72 -15.61 -10.30 -8.80
CA VAL A 72 -15.26 -10.28 -10.23
C VAL A 72 -15.71 -11.56 -10.94
N LYS A 73 -15.46 -12.73 -10.34
CA LYS A 73 -15.92 -14.02 -10.87
C LYS A 73 -17.46 -14.07 -11.01
N ASP A 74 -18.17 -13.43 -10.09
CA ASP A 74 -19.64 -13.31 -10.09
C ASP A 74 -20.15 -12.18 -11.00
N GLY A 75 -19.29 -11.61 -11.86
CA GLY A 75 -19.67 -10.65 -12.91
C GLY A 75 -19.54 -9.17 -12.55
N ALA A 76 -18.89 -8.83 -11.43
CA ALA A 76 -18.57 -7.44 -11.15
C ALA A 76 -17.50 -6.92 -12.13
N CYS A 77 -17.76 -5.77 -12.77
CA CYS A 77 -16.81 -5.16 -13.71
C CYS A 77 -15.69 -4.36 -13.02
N GLY A 78 -15.75 -4.25 -11.70
CA GLY A 78 -14.80 -3.56 -10.85
C GLY A 78 -15.20 -3.71 -9.38
N VAL A 79 -14.23 -3.60 -8.49
CA VAL A 79 -14.44 -3.73 -7.04
C VAL A 79 -13.87 -2.51 -6.33
N ILE A 80 -14.60 -1.99 -5.34
CA ILE A 80 -14.16 -0.89 -4.49
C ILE A 80 -14.08 -1.41 -3.06
N LEU A 81 -12.96 -1.17 -2.39
CA LEU A 81 -12.79 -1.43 -0.97
C LEU A 81 -12.64 -0.10 -0.23
N THR A 82 -13.50 0.12 0.76
CA THR A 82 -13.41 1.29 1.63
C THR A 82 -12.66 0.94 2.91
N GLN A 83 -11.76 1.84 3.34
CA GLN A 83 -10.90 1.61 4.51
C GLN A 83 -10.54 2.95 5.20
N GLY A 84 -10.07 2.86 6.45
CA GLY A 84 -9.37 3.96 7.12
C GLY A 84 -8.04 4.28 6.44
N THR A 85 -7.63 5.55 6.51
CA THR A 85 -6.53 6.07 5.68
C THR A 85 -5.14 5.75 6.20
N ASP A 86 -4.96 5.36 7.47
CA ASP A 86 -3.64 5.23 8.08
C ASP A 86 -2.76 4.14 7.46
N THR A 87 -3.37 3.03 7.02
CA THR A 87 -2.67 1.91 6.38
C THR A 87 -3.13 1.68 4.95
N LEU A 88 -3.83 2.65 4.34
CA LEU A 88 -4.41 2.50 2.99
C LEU A 88 -3.34 2.23 1.93
N GLU A 89 -2.18 2.92 2.01
CA GLU A 89 -1.05 2.71 1.09
C GLU A 89 -0.47 1.29 1.18
N GLU A 90 -0.44 0.72 2.38
CA GLU A 90 0.10 -0.61 2.67
C GLU A 90 -0.87 -1.70 2.22
N SER A 91 -2.16 -1.54 2.55
CA SER A 91 -3.22 -2.44 2.07
C SER A 91 -3.29 -2.47 0.56
N ALA A 92 -3.26 -1.31 -0.10
CA ALA A 92 -3.31 -1.24 -1.55
C ALA A 92 -2.12 -1.95 -2.20
N PHE A 93 -0.91 -1.72 -1.65
CA PHE A 93 0.30 -2.37 -2.16
C PHE A 93 0.24 -3.89 -1.97
N LEU A 94 -0.13 -4.36 -0.77
CA LEU A 94 -0.24 -5.80 -0.49
C LEU A 94 -1.25 -6.48 -1.42
N LEU A 95 -2.40 -5.86 -1.65
CA LEU A 95 -3.42 -6.41 -2.54
C LEU A 95 -2.98 -6.40 -4.01
N ASP A 96 -2.21 -5.39 -4.45
CA ASP A 96 -1.69 -5.33 -5.82
C ASP A 96 -0.77 -6.50 -6.14
N LEU A 97 0.04 -6.94 -5.16
CA LEU A 97 0.93 -8.10 -5.30
C LEU A 97 0.18 -9.36 -5.73
N PHE A 98 -1.10 -9.49 -5.39
CA PHE A 98 -1.87 -10.72 -5.58
C PHE A 98 -3.09 -10.56 -6.49
N TRP A 99 -3.32 -9.36 -7.06
CA TRP A 99 -4.48 -9.09 -7.90
C TRP A 99 -4.24 -9.52 -9.35
N ASP A 100 -4.84 -10.65 -9.73
CA ASP A 100 -4.70 -11.36 -11.01
C ASP A 100 -5.91 -11.17 -11.94
N ARG A 101 -6.62 -10.04 -11.82
CA ARG A 101 -7.79 -9.72 -12.63
C ARG A 101 -7.53 -8.49 -13.49
N GLU A 102 -8.20 -8.43 -14.64
CA GLU A 102 -8.19 -7.25 -15.50
C GLU A 102 -9.10 -6.15 -14.96
N GLU A 103 -10.16 -6.52 -14.24
CA GLU A 103 -11.05 -5.59 -13.56
C GLU A 103 -10.28 -4.77 -12.52
N PRO A 104 -10.56 -3.46 -12.40
CA PRO A 104 -9.90 -2.63 -11.40
C PRO A 104 -10.36 -3.01 -9.99
N LEU A 105 -9.40 -3.09 -9.07
CA LEU A 105 -9.65 -3.11 -7.63
C LEU A 105 -9.23 -1.76 -7.06
N ILE A 106 -10.19 -0.99 -6.55
CA ILE A 106 -9.96 0.38 -6.07
C ILE A 106 -10.03 0.39 -4.56
N LEU A 107 -9.01 0.95 -3.92
CA LEU A 107 -9.04 1.29 -2.51
C LEU A 107 -9.30 2.78 -2.33
N MET A 108 -10.15 3.12 -1.38
CA MET A 108 -10.46 4.51 -1.05
C MET A 108 -10.77 4.67 0.44
N GLY A 109 -10.71 5.91 0.91
CA GLY A 109 -11.04 6.27 2.28
C GLY A 109 -11.55 7.70 2.40
N ALA A 110 -11.60 8.20 3.64
CA ALA A 110 -11.97 9.57 3.94
C ALA A 110 -11.04 10.11 5.04
N MET A 111 -10.60 11.36 4.91
CA MET A 111 -9.83 12.05 5.94
C MET A 111 -10.73 12.73 6.98
N ARG A 112 -11.93 13.13 6.58
CA ARG A 112 -12.95 13.73 7.45
C ARG A 112 -14.06 12.73 7.75
N ASP A 113 -14.67 12.88 8.92
CA ASP A 113 -15.86 12.13 9.32
C ASP A 113 -17.06 12.49 8.45
N ALA A 114 -18.04 11.58 8.39
CA ALA A 114 -19.18 11.72 7.50
C ALA A 114 -20.09 12.93 7.80
N GLN A 115 -20.01 13.50 9.00
CA GLN A 115 -20.82 14.64 9.43
C GLN A 115 -20.08 15.98 9.39
N ALA A 116 -18.77 15.97 9.16
CA ALA A 116 -17.98 17.20 9.06
C ALA A 116 -18.36 18.03 7.83
N ILE A 117 -18.26 19.36 8.00
CA ILE A 117 -18.36 20.29 6.88
C ILE A 117 -17.24 19.99 5.88
N GLY A 118 -17.63 19.72 4.64
CA GLY A 118 -16.70 19.33 3.58
C GLY A 118 -16.13 17.93 3.77
N ALA A 119 -16.91 16.99 4.32
CA ALA A 119 -16.58 15.56 4.33
C ALA A 119 -16.22 15.06 2.92
N ASP A 120 -15.14 14.27 2.82
CA ASP A 120 -14.57 13.83 1.55
C ASP A 120 -14.98 12.39 1.16
N GLY A 121 -15.60 11.64 2.07
CA GLY A 121 -15.93 10.22 1.86
C GLY A 121 -16.86 9.94 0.67
N ILE A 122 -18.00 10.64 0.57
CA ILE A 122 -18.94 10.45 -0.54
C ILE A 122 -18.32 10.87 -1.88
N ARG A 123 -17.56 11.98 -1.90
CA ARG A 123 -16.84 12.43 -3.11
C ARG A 123 -15.83 11.38 -3.55
N ASN A 124 -14.98 10.89 -2.64
CA ASN A 124 -13.99 9.87 -2.96
C ASN A 124 -14.67 8.56 -3.43
N LEU A 125 -15.84 8.21 -2.87
CA LEU A 125 -16.58 7.01 -3.28
C LEU A 125 -17.15 7.17 -4.69
N TYR A 126 -17.75 8.33 -5.00
CA TYR A 126 -18.23 8.65 -6.34
C TYR A 126 -17.09 8.62 -7.37
N ALA A 127 -15.95 9.26 -7.07
CA ALA A 127 -14.75 9.23 -7.90
C ALA A 127 -14.23 7.80 -8.12
N SER A 128 -14.28 6.96 -7.07
CA SER A 128 -13.93 5.54 -7.17
C SER A 128 -14.88 4.77 -8.08
N ILE A 129 -16.19 5.06 -8.06
CA ILE A 129 -17.17 4.46 -8.97
C ILE A 129 -16.89 4.88 -10.42
N VAL A 130 -16.65 6.16 -10.66
CA VAL A 130 -16.26 6.68 -11.99
C VAL A 130 -15.01 5.95 -12.50
N CYS A 131 -14.01 5.82 -11.64
CA CYS A 131 -12.78 5.09 -11.95
C CYS A 131 -13.03 3.61 -12.24
N ALA A 132 -13.82 2.91 -11.42
CA ALA A 132 -14.11 1.48 -11.60
C ALA A 132 -14.91 1.18 -12.87
N LYS A 133 -15.76 2.11 -13.31
CA LYS A 133 -16.57 1.98 -14.54
C LYS A 133 -15.76 2.22 -15.82
N SER A 134 -14.66 2.96 -15.73
CA SER A 134 -13.94 3.39 -16.92
C SER A 134 -13.27 2.18 -17.61
N PRO A 135 -13.51 1.96 -18.91
CA PRO A 135 -12.82 0.91 -19.66
C PRO A 135 -11.29 1.08 -19.63
N ASN A 136 -10.82 2.33 -19.59
CA ASN A 136 -9.38 2.66 -19.50
C ASN A 136 -8.75 2.29 -18.16
N SER A 137 -9.54 1.94 -17.15
CA SER A 137 -9.08 1.46 -15.83
C SER A 137 -8.76 -0.04 -15.82
N ARG A 138 -9.16 -0.79 -16.86
CA ARG A 138 -8.85 -2.22 -16.96
C ARG A 138 -7.35 -2.47 -17.11
N SER A 139 -6.90 -3.61 -16.61
CA SER A 139 -5.51 -4.09 -16.64
C SER A 139 -4.50 -3.17 -15.95
N ARG A 140 -4.97 -2.25 -15.10
CA ARG A 140 -4.12 -1.35 -14.29
C ARG A 140 -3.88 -1.85 -12.88
N GLY A 141 -4.52 -2.97 -12.50
CA GLY A 141 -4.34 -3.60 -11.21
C GLY A 141 -5.12 -2.95 -10.09
N VAL A 142 -4.50 -2.92 -8.91
CA VAL A 142 -5.05 -2.17 -7.78
C VAL A 142 -4.75 -0.68 -7.95
N MET A 143 -5.67 0.18 -7.57
CA MET A 143 -5.49 1.64 -7.56
C MET A 143 -5.99 2.22 -6.25
N VAL A 144 -5.43 3.37 -5.85
CA VAL A 144 -5.98 4.19 -4.76
C VAL A 144 -6.61 5.43 -5.36
N VAL A 145 -7.86 5.72 -5.00
CA VAL A 145 -8.58 6.92 -5.46
C VAL A 145 -8.92 7.78 -4.26
N MET A 146 -8.30 8.96 -4.20
CA MET A 146 -8.46 9.93 -3.11
C MET A 146 -8.40 11.34 -3.71
N ASN A 147 -9.29 12.23 -3.28
CA ASN A 147 -9.31 13.64 -3.71
C ASN A 147 -9.24 13.79 -5.25
N ASP A 148 -10.08 13.06 -5.97
CA ASP A 148 -10.12 12.99 -7.45
C ASP A 148 -8.80 12.63 -8.13
N THR A 149 -7.82 12.09 -7.38
CA THR A 149 -6.53 11.64 -7.89
C THR A 149 -6.46 10.12 -7.89
N ILE A 150 -5.93 9.55 -8.96
CA ILE A 150 -5.71 8.12 -9.13
C ILE A 150 -4.23 7.83 -8.91
N HIS A 151 -3.94 6.96 -7.95
CA HIS A 151 -2.58 6.60 -7.58
C HIS A 151 -2.31 5.12 -7.84
N SER A 152 -1.08 4.83 -8.27
CA SER A 152 -0.54 3.48 -8.24
C SER A 152 -0.16 3.11 -6.79
N PRO A 153 -0.51 1.90 -6.31
CA PRO A 153 -0.09 1.41 -5.00
C PRO A 153 1.43 1.41 -4.80
N ARG A 154 2.22 1.37 -5.87
CA ARG A 154 3.69 1.46 -5.83
C ARG A 154 4.18 2.79 -5.29
N TRP A 155 3.51 3.88 -5.67
CA TRP A 155 3.98 5.24 -5.46
C TRP A 155 3.18 5.99 -4.41
N VAL A 156 1.91 5.60 -4.19
CA VAL A 156 1.04 6.30 -3.26
C VAL A 156 1.58 6.30 -1.83
N ARG A 157 1.53 7.44 -1.16
CA ARG A 157 1.75 7.54 0.28
C ARG A 157 0.86 8.57 0.94
N LYS A 158 0.53 8.38 2.21
CA LYS A 158 -0.09 9.39 3.09
C LYS A 158 0.98 10.35 3.60
N SER A 159 0.99 11.58 3.07
CA SER A 159 2.03 12.59 3.32
C SER A 159 1.76 13.50 4.51
N HIS A 160 0.50 13.58 4.94
CA HIS A 160 0.02 14.48 5.98
C HIS A 160 -0.99 13.77 6.89
N SER A 161 -0.95 14.08 8.18
CA SER A 161 -1.83 13.44 9.18
C SER A 161 -3.29 13.86 9.06
N LEU A 162 -3.57 15.13 8.76
CA LEU A 162 -4.92 15.73 8.75
C LEU A 162 -5.45 16.27 7.41
N ALA A 163 -4.60 16.63 6.44
CA ALA A 163 -5.04 17.24 5.20
C ALA A 163 -5.85 16.26 4.34
N VAL A 164 -6.90 16.74 3.68
CA VAL A 164 -7.69 15.94 2.72
C VAL A 164 -6.85 15.55 1.50
N ASP A 165 -5.95 16.42 1.08
CA ASP A 165 -5.01 16.21 -0.03
C ASP A 165 -3.69 15.57 0.47
N THR A 166 -3.80 14.51 1.25
CA THR A 166 -2.64 13.86 1.89
C THR A 166 -2.03 12.77 1.02
N PHE A 167 -2.81 12.10 0.18
CA PHE A 167 -2.30 11.03 -0.66
C PHE A 167 -1.57 11.62 -1.87
N CYS A 168 -0.27 11.35 -1.97
CA CYS A 168 0.55 11.81 -3.08
C CYS A 168 1.38 10.66 -3.67
N SER A 169 1.97 10.88 -4.84
CA SER A 169 2.84 9.91 -5.53
C SER A 169 4.17 10.53 -5.97
N ASP A 170 4.55 11.66 -5.38
CA ASP A 170 5.84 12.34 -5.60
C ASP A 170 6.22 12.43 -7.10
N GLY A 171 5.35 13.07 -7.88
CA GLY A 171 5.51 13.24 -9.34
C GLY A 171 5.08 12.04 -10.19
N LYS A 172 4.66 10.92 -9.59
CA LYS A 172 4.31 9.66 -10.26
C LYS A 172 2.81 9.36 -10.19
N THR A 173 2.00 10.43 -10.18
CA THR A 173 0.53 10.34 -10.20
C THR A 173 0.07 9.57 -11.44
N TYR A 174 -0.90 8.66 -11.27
CA TYR A 174 -1.31 7.78 -12.36
C TYR A 174 -2.31 8.46 -13.29
N GLY A 175 -3.23 9.23 -12.71
CA GLY A 175 -4.27 9.96 -13.42
C GLY A 175 -5.15 10.78 -12.48
N PHE A 176 -6.19 11.40 -13.03
CA PHE A 176 -7.20 12.16 -12.30
C PHE A 176 -8.62 11.79 -12.74
N ILE A 177 -9.59 12.15 -11.91
CA ILE A 177 -11.00 12.25 -12.28
C ILE A 177 -11.31 13.73 -12.53
N ALA A 178 -11.57 14.10 -13.78
CA ALA A 178 -11.95 15.45 -14.18
C ALA A 178 -13.35 15.42 -14.80
N GLU A 179 -14.28 16.21 -14.25
CA GLU A 179 -15.67 16.32 -14.75
C GLU A 179 -16.35 14.95 -14.97
N GLY A 180 -16.14 14.01 -14.04
CA GLY A 180 -16.71 12.66 -14.11
C GLY A 180 -16.05 11.74 -15.15
N LYS A 181 -14.88 12.11 -15.67
CA LYS A 181 -14.09 11.30 -16.61
C LYS A 181 -12.73 10.95 -16.02
N VAL A 182 -12.23 9.77 -16.37
CA VAL A 182 -10.91 9.30 -15.97
C VAL A 182 -9.88 9.71 -17.01
N GLU A 183 -8.81 10.36 -16.56
CA GLU A 183 -7.69 10.78 -17.40
C GLU A 183 -6.40 10.18 -16.85
N TYR A 184 -5.75 9.30 -17.62
CA TYR A 184 -4.45 8.69 -17.28
C TYR A 184 -3.34 9.35 -18.09
N PHE A 185 -2.18 9.58 -17.46
CA PHE A 185 -1.03 10.17 -18.15
C PHE A 185 -0.06 9.15 -18.74
N CYS A 186 -0.21 7.88 -18.37
CA CYS A 186 0.63 6.81 -18.87
C CYS A 186 -0.16 5.51 -19.14
N PRO A 187 0.38 4.63 -20.00
CA PRO A 187 -0.13 3.27 -20.16
C PRO A 187 -0.13 2.50 -18.83
N PRO A 188 -0.84 1.36 -18.75
CA PRO A 188 -0.73 0.47 -17.59
C PRO A 188 0.73 0.13 -17.27
N LEU A 189 1.11 0.26 -15.99
CA LEU A 189 2.47 -0.06 -15.55
C LEU A 189 2.75 -1.56 -15.72
N ARG A 190 4.01 -1.96 -16.01
CA ARG A 190 4.43 -3.37 -15.98
C ARG A 190 4.13 -3.96 -14.61
N ARG A 191 3.40 -5.07 -14.51
CA ARG A 191 3.01 -5.71 -13.24
C ARG A 191 3.58 -7.11 -13.11
N MET A 192 3.92 -7.47 -11.88
CA MET A 192 4.25 -8.82 -11.47
C MET A 192 3.23 -9.23 -10.41
N VAL A 193 2.45 -10.27 -10.72
CA VAL A 193 1.47 -10.83 -9.80
C VAL A 193 2.10 -12.07 -9.17
N LEU A 194 2.20 -12.05 -7.85
CA LEU A 194 2.74 -13.13 -7.04
C LEU A 194 1.65 -14.13 -6.68
N GLU A 195 2.05 -15.36 -6.39
CA GLU A 195 1.17 -16.32 -5.75
C GLU A 195 0.85 -15.87 -4.32
N THR A 196 -0.41 -16.03 -3.90
CA THR A 196 -0.81 -15.72 -2.53
C THR A 196 -0.14 -16.71 -1.58
N PRO A 197 0.68 -16.27 -0.61
CA PRO A 197 1.37 -17.17 0.30
C PRO A 197 0.39 -17.82 1.30
N PRO A 198 0.65 -19.05 1.77
CA PRO A 198 -0.14 -19.68 2.84
C PRO A 198 -0.05 -18.89 4.16
N ALA A 199 1.09 -18.25 4.42
CA ALA A 199 1.27 -17.35 5.55
C ALA A 199 2.33 -16.30 5.23
N MET A 200 2.10 -15.06 5.66
CA MET A 200 3.08 -13.99 5.56
C MET A 200 4.21 -14.18 6.59
N LYS A 201 5.45 -13.85 6.21
CA LYS A 201 6.61 -13.97 7.10
C LYS A 201 6.85 -12.74 7.96
N LYS A 202 7.51 -12.91 9.11
CA LYS A 202 7.83 -11.82 10.03
C LYS A 202 9.04 -11.06 9.52
N VAL A 203 8.80 -9.96 8.82
CA VAL A 203 9.86 -9.06 8.36
C VAL A 203 9.90 -7.85 9.28
N PHE A 204 11.05 -7.48 9.82
CA PHE A 204 11.19 -6.25 10.61
C PHE A 204 11.53 -5.06 9.73
N LEU A 205 10.96 -3.90 10.06
CA LEU A 205 11.27 -2.63 9.39
C LEU A 205 11.97 -1.73 10.40
N TRP A 206 13.26 -1.51 10.21
CA TRP A 206 14.07 -0.66 11.07
C TRP A 206 14.38 0.64 10.35
N GLU A 207 14.13 1.78 11.00
CA GLU A 207 14.54 3.09 10.47
C GLU A 207 15.77 3.57 11.23
N GLN A 208 16.86 3.81 10.48
CA GLN A 208 18.09 4.36 11.04
C GLN A 208 17.85 5.79 11.53
N THR A 209 18.30 6.10 12.74
CA THR A 209 18.28 7.44 13.34
C THR A 209 19.69 7.89 13.68
N LEU A 210 19.92 9.21 13.70
CA LEU A 210 21.21 9.75 14.12
C LEU A 210 21.53 9.25 15.53
N ASP A 211 22.69 8.60 15.69
CA ASP A 211 23.10 7.95 16.94
C ASP A 211 22.08 6.92 17.48
N GLY A 212 21.38 6.23 16.57
CA GLY A 212 20.39 5.22 16.92
C GLY A 212 21.00 3.93 17.47
N ASP A 213 20.30 3.29 18.40
CA ASP A 213 20.70 2.01 18.98
C ASP A 213 20.67 0.88 17.93
N VAL A 214 21.84 0.29 17.68
CA VAL A 214 22.04 -0.81 16.72
C VAL A 214 21.87 -2.19 17.34
N SER A 215 21.72 -2.29 18.67
CA SER A 215 21.52 -3.56 19.39
C SER A 215 20.26 -4.30 18.92
N VAL A 216 19.31 -3.58 18.33
CA VAL A 216 18.12 -4.16 17.68
C VAL A 216 18.48 -5.21 16.62
N LEU A 217 19.63 -5.09 15.94
CA LEU A 217 20.07 -6.04 14.92
C LEU A 217 20.33 -7.44 15.50
N GLU A 218 20.81 -7.53 16.74
CA GLU A 218 20.99 -8.79 17.45
C GLU A 218 19.67 -9.51 17.70
N TRP A 219 18.62 -8.75 18.06
CA TRP A 219 17.28 -9.29 18.24
C TRP A 219 16.64 -9.68 16.91
N VAL A 220 16.79 -8.87 15.86
CA VAL A 220 16.20 -9.12 14.55
C VAL A 220 16.72 -10.43 13.97
N LYS A 221 18.04 -10.64 13.95
CA LYS A 221 18.65 -11.84 13.34
C LYS A 221 18.28 -13.16 14.03
N GLN A 222 17.69 -13.10 15.22
CA GLN A 222 17.24 -14.27 15.98
C GLN A 222 15.73 -14.51 15.91
N THR A 223 14.93 -13.49 15.60
CA THR A 223 13.47 -13.54 15.80
C THR A 223 12.64 -13.28 14.55
N GLN A 224 13.26 -12.77 13.48
CA GLN A 224 12.60 -12.35 12.25
C GLN A 224 13.04 -13.22 11.09
N ASP A 225 12.20 -13.31 10.06
CA ASP A 225 12.48 -14.03 8.82
C ASP A 225 13.19 -13.13 7.78
N GLY A 226 13.20 -11.81 7.99
CA GLY A 226 13.81 -10.84 7.08
C GLY A 226 13.89 -9.45 7.70
N LEU A 227 14.74 -8.59 7.13
CA LEU A 227 14.96 -7.22 7.58
C LEU A 227 14.87 -6.24 6.42
N VAL A 228 14.12 -5.16 6.62
CA VAL A 228 14.19 -3.96 5.80
C VAL A 228 14.74 -2.82 6.64
N ILE A 229 15.81 -2.20 6.17
CA ILE A 229 16.42 -1.02 6.81
C ILE A 229 16.07 0.20 5.98
N LYS A 230 15.44 1.21 6.57
CA LYS A 230 15.42 2.55 6.00
C LYS A 230 16.69 3.29 6.41
N GLY A 231 17.68 3.25 5.55
CA GLY A 231 18.98 3.90 5.70
C GLY A 231 18.94 5.41 5.42
N PHE A 232 19.98 6.12 5.84
CA PHE A 232 20.17 7.55 5.60
C PHE A 232 20.31 7.88 4.11
N GLY A 233 19.88 9.08 3.71
CA GLY A 233 20.18 9.63 2.38
C GLY A 233 19.81 8.68 1.25
N ALA A 234 20.80 8.18 0.52
CA ALA A 234 20.60 7.26 -0.59
C ALA A 234 20.61 5.77 -0.19
N GLY A 235 20.28 5.45 1.07
CA GLY A 235 20.26 4.08 1.58
C GLY A 235 21.57 3.64 2.24
N HIS A 236 22.12 4.48 3.12
CA HIS A 236 23.35 4.17 3.87
C HIS A 236 23.04 3.84 5.33
N ILE A 237 23.92 3.09 5.98
CA ILE A 237 23.82 2.76 7.40
C ILE A 237 25.00 3.35 8.19
N SER A 238 24.83 3.50 9.50
CA SER A 238 25.91 3.92 10.39
C SER A 238 27.02 2.87 10.44
N LEU A 239 28.26 3.30 10.75
CA LEU A 239 29.39 2.40 10.94
C LEU A 239 29.11 1.32 12.00
N GLU A 240 28.47 1.69 13.11
CA GLU A 240 28.11 0.73 14.17
C GLU A 240 27.11 -0.33 13.69
N ALA A 241 26.15 0.05 12.84
CA ALA A 241 25.24 -0.92 12.23
C ALA A 241 25.98 -1.80 11.22
N CYS A 242 26.90 -1.23 10.46
CA CYS A 242 27.74 -1.95 9.50
C CYS A 242 28.60 -3.03 10.17
N LYS A 243 29.14 -2.77 11.36
CA LYS A 243 29.90 -3.78 12.14
C LYS A 243 29.08 -5.03 12.48
N LEU A 244 27.75 -4.92 12.55
CA LEU A 244 26.85 -6.03 12.90
C LEU A 244 26.17 -6.67 11.69
N ILE A 245 26.16 -5.98 10.53
CA ILE A 245 25.29 -6.32 9.40
C ILE A 245 25.62 -7.67 8.78
N ASP A 246 26.90 -8.06 8.73
CA ASP A 246 27.34 -9.33 8.14
C ASP A 246 26.66 -10.50 8.86
N SER A 247 26.64 -10.47 10.20
CA SER A 247 25.99 -11.51 11.02
C SER A 247 24.47 -11.58 10.85
N VAL A 248 23.86 -10.51 10.32
CA VAL A 248 22.42 -10.45 10.01
C VAL A 248 22.19 -11.02 8.61
N ILE A 249 22.96 -10.57 7.61
CA ILE A 249 22.84 -11.00 6.21
C ILE A 249 23.10 -12.50 6.06
N GLU A 250 24.04 -13.07 6.83
CA GLU A 250 24.31 -14.51 6.85
C GLU A 250 23.11 -15.35 7.32
N LYS A 251 22.16 -14.75 8.06
CA LYS A 251 21.01 -15.46 8.64
C LYS A 251 19.69 -15.20 7.93
N ILE A 252 19.47 -13.96 7.50
CA ILE A 252 18.19 -13.52 6.95
C ILE A 252 18.40 -12.54 5.79
N PRO A 253 17.46 -12.49 4.82
CA PRO A 253 17.49 -11.50 3.75
C PRO A 253 17.38 -10.08 4.30
N VAL A 254 18.20 -9.18 3.75
CA VAL A 254 18.23 -7.76 4.09
C VAL A 254 17.97 -6.90 2.86
N ILE A 255 16.98 -6.00 2.95
CA ILE A 255 16.75 -4.94 1.96
C ILE A 255 17.10 -3.60 2.59
N ILE A 256 17.87 -2.79 1.88
CA ILE A 256 18.20 -1.42 2.26
C ILE A 256 17.35 -0.49 1.41
N CYS A 257 16.42 0.23 2.04
CA CYS A 257 15.67 1.32 1.45
C CYS A 257 16.22 2.66 1.95
N THR A 258 15.79 3.76 1.34
CA THR A 258 16.00 5.08 1.93
C THR A 258 14.92 5.42 2.97
N ARG A 259 15.30 6.18 4.00
CA ARG A 259 14.37 6.88 4.90
C ARG A 259 13.87 8.21 4.36
N THR A 260 14.42 8.70 3.25
CA THR A 260 13.88 9.87 2.56
C THR A 260 12.49 9.55 2.04
N THR A 261 11.74 10.61 1.78
CA THR A 261 10.34 10.50 1.40
C THR A 261 10.16 10.04 -0.04
N ASP A 262 11.05 10.46 -0.94
CA ASP A 262 11.14 10.04 -2.34
C ASP A 262 12.61 9.90 -2.75
N GLY A 263 12.83 9.34 -3.93
CA GLY A 263 14.14 9.05 -4.51
C GLY A 263 14.56 7.59 -4.34
N PRO A 264 15.43 7.07 -5.21
CA PRO A 264 15.93 5.73 -5.09
C PRO A 264 17.07 5.64 -4.08
N THR A 265 17.40 4.43 -3.65
CA THR A 265 18.74 4.16 -3.12
C THR A 265 19.80 4.35 -4.20
N ALA A 266 21.02 4.75 -3.81
CA ALA A 266 22.16 4.78 -4.72
C ALA A 266 22.56 3.36 -5.14
N TYR A 267 23.33 3.28 -6.22
CA TYR A 267 23.78 2.02 -6.82
C TYR A 267 25.31 1.87 -6.79
N GLU A 268 26.04 2.94 -7.10
CA GLU A 268 27.49 2.89 -7.30
C GLU A 268 28.23 4.20 -6.98
N THR A 269 27.67 5.05 -6.11
CA THR A 269 28.19 6.40 -5.84
C THR A 269 29.26 6.41 -4.73
N TYR A 270 28.98 5.77 -3.59
CA TYR A 270 29.80 5.81 -2.39
C TYR A 270 30.30 4.42 -1.98
N GLY A 271 31.59 4.35 -1.66
CA GLY A 271 32.30 3.10 -1.33
C GLY A 271 32.87 3.02 0.09
N TYR A 272 32.42 3.87 1.01
CA TYR A 272 32.81 3.80 2.41
C TYR A 272 32.01 2.71 3.16
N GLU A 273 32.48 2.27 4.33
CA GLU A 273 31.78 1.25 5.13
C GLU A 273 30.35 1.67 5.50
N GLY A 274 29.37 0.84 5.16
CA GLY A 274 27.94 1.15 5.34
C GLY A 274 27.31 1.98 4.21
N ALA A 275 28.07 2.31 3.15
CA ALA A 275 27.52 2.84 1.90
C ALA A 275 27.01 1.72 1.00
N GLU A 276 26.23 2.06 -0.03
CA GLU A 276 25.59 1.12 -0.94
C GLU A 276 26.57 0.17 -1.63
N ILE A 277 27.75 0.62 -2.10
CA ILE A 277 28.71 -0.29 -2.76
C ILE A 277 29.22 -1.34 -1.77
N ASP A 278 29.45 -0.94 -0.52
CA ASP A 278 29.86 -1.85 0.55
C ASP A 278 28.73 -2.81 0.94
N LEU A 279 27.51 -2.31 1.11
CA LEU A 279 26.33 -3.13 1.47
C LEU A 279 25.96 -4.14 0.38
N ILE A 280 26.05 -3.75 -0.90
CA ILE A 280 25.85 -4.68 -2.03
C ILE A 280 26.90 -5.79 -1.99
N LYS A 281 28.17 -5.46 -1.77
CA LYS A 281 29.25 -6.46 -1.66
C LYS A 281 29.04 -7.43 -0.50
N ARG A 282 28.44 -6.95 0.60
CA ARG A 282 28.08 -7.76 1.76
C ARG A 282 26.84 -8.65 1.54
N GLY A 283 26.11 -8.45 0.44
CA GLY A 283 24.95 -9.27 0.07
C GLY A 283 23.58 -8.67 0.44
N ALA A 284 23.53 -7.40 0.84
CA ALA A 284 22.26 -6.69 0.98
C ALA A 284 21.68 -6.30 -0.39
N LEU A 285 20.36 -6.33 -0.52
CA LEU A 285 19.65 -5.85 -1.70
C LEU A 285 19.28 -4.37 -1.53
N MET A 286 19.62 -3.53 -2.49
CA MET A 286 19.17 -2.14 -2.52
C MET A 286 17.72 -2.06 -3.02
N GLY A 287 16.84 -1.40 -2.28
CA GLY A 287 15.40 -1.33 -2.52
C GLY A 287 14.98 -0.40 -3.66
N GLY A 288 15.92 0.33 -4.28
CA GLY A 288 15.66 1.25 -5.38
C GLY A 288 14.61 2.29 -4.97
N HIS A 289 13.58 2.46 -5.79
CA HIS A 289 12.47 3.39 -5.56
C HIS A 289 11.40 2.89 -4.56
N LEU A 290 11.48 1.64 -4.10
CA LEU A 290 10.44 1.09 -3.23
C LEU A 290 10.62 1.59 -1.79
N SER A 291 9.56 2.14 -1.21
CA SER A 291 9.60 2.60 0.18
C SER A 291 9.79 1.42 1.15
N GLY A 292 10.44 1.67 2.28
CA GLY A 292 10.68 0.62 3.28
C GLY A 292 9.42 -0.10 3.77
N ARG A 293 8.28 0.61 3.85
CA ARG A 293 6.98 0.01 4.20
C ARG A 293 6.55 -1.03 3.17
N LYS A 294 6.68 -0.71 1.88
CA LYS A 294 6.29 -1.59 0.77
C LYS A 294 7.29 -2.71 0.55
N ALA A 295 8.58 -2.43 0.67
CA ALA A 295 9.63 -3.46 0.64
C ALA A 295 9.44 -4.51 1.75
N ARG A 296 9.02 -4.09 2.95
CA ARG A 296 8.67 -5.01 4.04
C ARG A 296 7.52 -5.95 3.65
N LEU A 297 6.47 -5.42 3.02
CA LEU A 297 5.32 -6.22 2.58
C LEU A 297 5.69 -7.18 1.45
N LEU A 298 6.47 -6.71 0.47
CA LEU A 298 6.98 -7.52 -0.62
C LEU A 298 7.83 -8.68 -0.10
N LEU A 299 8.82 -8.40 0.75
CA LEU A 299 9.68 -9.44 1.33
C LEU A 299 8.87 -10.43 2.16
N SER A 300 7.91 -9.94 2.96
CA SER A 300 7.03 -10.79 3.78
C SER A 300 6.18 -11.73 2.93
N ALA A 301 5.69 -11.25 1.78
CA ALA A 301 4.93 -12.05 0.81
C ALA A 301 5.81 -13.11 0.12
N VAL A 302 6.97 -12.70 -0.41
CA VAL A 302 7.89 -13.56 -1.15
C VAL A 302 8.38 -14.71 -0.28
N LEU A 303 8.88 -14.42 0.92
CA LEU A 303 9.33 -15.45 1.86
C LEU A 303 8.16 -16.34 2.34
N GLY A 304 6.96 -15.77 2.44
CA GLY A 304 5.74 -16.51 2.78
C GLY A 304 5.37 -17.57 1.75
N ALA A 305 5.68 -17.31 0.48
CA ALA A 305 5.48 -18.23 -0.64
C ALA A 305 6.65 -19.21 -0.82
N GLY A 306 7.68 -19.16 0.05
CA GLY A 306 8.89 -19.96 -0.11
C GLY A 306 9.82 -19.45 -1.23
N GLY A 307 9.61 -18.22 -1.69
CA GLY A 307 10.48 -17.54 -2.64
C GLY A 307 11.74 -16.96 -1.98
N ASP A 308 12.62 -16.40 -2.80
CA ASP A 308 13.91 -15.85 -2.40
C ASP A 308 14.10 -14.39 -2.87
N MET A 309 15.29 -13.85 -2.63
CA MET A 309 15.64 -12.48 -3.01
C MET A 309 15.66 -12.23 -4.52
N ARG A 310 15.68 -13.28 -5.35
CA ARG A 310 15.61 -13.12 -6.81
C ARG A 310 14.26 -12.57 -7.23
N ILE A 311 13.18 -13.07 -6.65
CA ILE A 311 11.81 -12.58 -6.90
C ILE A 311 11.67 -11.11 -6.46
N VAL A 312 12.31 -10.74 -5.34
CA VAL A 312 12.32 -9.35 -4.88
C VAL A 312 13.06 -8.46 -5.88
N GLN A 313 14.24 -8.88 -6.35
CA GLN A 313 14.98 -8.17 -7.40
C GLN A 313 14.16 -8.03 -8.69
N ASP A 314 13.56 -9.12 -9.18
CA ASP A 314 12.74 -9.09 -10.39
C ASP A 314 11.54 -8.12 -10.24
N TYR A 315 10.95 -8.02 -9.04
CA TYR A 315 9.92 -7.01 -8.76
C TYR A 315 10.48 -5.59 -8.78
N LEU A 316 11.68 -5.35 -8.23
CA LEU A 316 12.31 -4.03 -8.27
C LEU A 316 12.65 -3.61 -9.70
N ASP A 317 13.06 -4.54 -10.56
CA ASP A 317 13.44 -4.29 -11.95
C ASP A 317 12.25 -3.81 -12.82
N ILE A 318 11.02 -4.17 -12.46
CA ILE A 318 9.81 -3.71 -13.18
C ILE A 318 9.30 -2.33 -12.72
N LEU A 319 9.93 -1.71 -11.71
CA LEU A 319 9.52 -0.42 -11.17
C LEU A 319 9.84 0.76 -12.08
N VAL A 320 10.95 0.67 -12.81
CA VAL A 320 11.40 1.65 -13.81
C VAL A 320 11.34 1.01 -15.19
N TYR A 321 11.31 1.78 -16.29
CA TYR A 321 11.29 1.26 -17.66
C TYR A 321 12.68 1.19 -18.27
#